data_AF-X1KFU5-F1
#
_entry.id   AF-X1KFU5-F1
#
_cell.length_a   1.000
_cell.length_b   1.000
_cell.length_c   1.000
_cell.angle_alpha   90.00
_cell.angle_beta   90.00
_cell.angle_gamma   90.00
#
_symmetry.space_group_name_H-M   'P 1'
#
loop_
_entity.id
_entity.type
_entity.pdbx_description
1 polymer ?
#
loop_
_entity_poly.entity_id
_entity_poly.type
_entity_poly.pdbx_seq_one_letter_code
_entity_poly.pdbx_strand_id
1 'polypeptide(L)'
;MPEYIRPLFCKGRGPFRWAALSGDKDDIYALDKKVLELFGDDTSIRRWIELAQKKIPFQGLPARIMWLGYGERDKFGLEINRMVRENLIKAPIVVGRDHLDTGSVASPYRETEAMLDGSDAIA
;
A
#
# COMPACT_ATOMS: atom_id res chain seq x y z
N MET A 1 -0.31 3.35 -18.47
CA MET A 1 -1.09 3.92 -17.35
C MET A 1 -2.58 4.03 -17.64
N PRO A 2 -3.03 4.70 -18.71
CA PRO A 2 -4.45 4.92 -19.00
C PRO A 2 -5.29 3.64 -19.06
N GLU A 3 -4.74 2.58 -19.64
CA GLU A 3 -5.51 1.37 -19.98
C GLU A 3 -5.78 0.44 -18.78
N TYR A 4 -4.80 0.25 -17.87
CA TYR A 4 -4.88 -0.78 -16.83
C TYR A 4 -4.90 -0.24 -15.40
N ILE A 5 -4.22 0.88 -15.13
CA ILE A 5 -3.97 1.37 -13.76
C ILE A 5 -4.94 2.48 -13.37
N ARG A 6 -5.38 3.32 -14.32
CA ARG A 6 -6.29 4.43 -14.03
C ARG A 6 -7.57 4.02 -13.29
N PRO A 7 -8.24 2.89 -13.60
CA PRO A 7 -9.40 2.46 -12.83
C PRO A 7 -9.11 2.19 -11.34
N LEU A 8 -7.88 1.79 -10.98
CA LEU A 8 -7.44 1.66 -9.60
C LEU A 8 -7.25 3.04 -8.96
N PHE A 9 -6.67 3.99 -9.71
CA PHE A 9 -6.47 5.35 -9.23
C PHE A 9 -7.80 6.06 -8.93
N CYS A 10 -8.83 5.85 -9.74
CA CYS A 10 -10.18 6.37 -9.48
C CYS A 10 -10.79 5.87 -8.16
N LYS A 11 -10.27 4.77 -7.60
CA LYS A 11 -10.66 4.22 -6.28
C LYS A 11 -9.70 4.60 -5.15
N GLY A 12 -8.74 5.48 -5.41
CA GLY A 12 -7.68 5.83 -4.47
C GLY A 12 -6.64 4.72 -4.27
N ARG A 13 -6.67 3.63 -5.06
CA ARG A 13 -5.69 2.53 -4.93
C ARG A 13 -4.38 2.92 -5.58
N GLY A 14 -3.29 2.73 -4.85
CA GLY A 14 -1.93 3.07 -5.28
C GLY A 14 -0.89 2.37 -4.41
N PRO A 15 0.41 2.61 -4.61
CA PRO A 15 1.51 1.83 -4.04
C PRO A 15 1.79 2.14 -2.55
N PHE A 16 0.75 2.03 -1.73
CA PHE A 16 0.80 2.13 -0.27
C PHE A 16 1.71 1.05 0.30
N ARG A 17 2.58 1.44 1.23
CA ARG A 17 3.62 0.57 1.79
C ARG A 17 3.95 0.95 3.23
N TRP A 18 4.56 0.01 3.93
CA TRP A 18 5.06 0.22 5.28
C TRP A 18 6.34 -0.56 5.52
N ALA A 19 7.15 -0.09 6.48
CA ALA A 19 8.36 -0.77 6.93
C ALA A 19 8.45 -0.80 8.46
N ALA A 20 8.96 -1.91 8.98
CA ALA A 20 9.11 -2.12 10.42
C ALA A 20 10.44 -1.56 10.91
N LEU A 21 10.41 -0.53 11.77
CA LEU A 21 11.64 0.08 12.31
C LEU A 21 12.38 -0.83 13.31
N SER A 22 11.73 -1.90 13.78
CA SER A 22 12.36 -2.94 14.60
C SER A 22 13.42 -3.73 13.85
N GLY A 23 13.34 -3.76 12.51
CA GLY A 23 14.14 -4.67 11.69
C GLY A 23 13.65 -6.13 11.74
N ASP A 24 12.59 -6.43 12.49
CA ASP A 24 12.07 -7.78 12.66
C ASP A 24 10.98 -8.09 11.64
N LYS A 25 11.17 -9.19 10.90
CA LYS A 25 10.22 -9.64 9.87
C LYS A 25 8.87 -10.06 10.45
N ASP A 26 8.82 -10.48 11.71
CA ASP A 26 7.59 -10.94 12.33
C ASP A 26 6.59 -9.80 12.51
N ASP A 27 7.05 -8.54 12.61
CA ASP A 27 6.17 -7.38 12.60
C ASP A 27 5.45 -7.26 11.25
N ILE A 28 6.12 -7.54 10.13
CA ILE A 28 5.47 -7.55 8.80
C ILE A 28 4.49 -8.71 8.68
N TYR A 29 4.81 -9.90 9.20
CA TYR A 29 3.87 -11.03 9.17
C TYR A 29 2.64 -10.81 10.06
N ALA A 30 2.80 -10.15 11.21
CA ALA A 30 1.68 -9.74 12.06
C ALA A 30 0.76 -8.75 11.34
N LEU A 31 1.34 -7.77 10.63
CA LEU A 31 0.59 -6.82 9.82
C LEU A 31 -0.06 -7.47 8.60
N ASP A 32 0.60 -8.41 7.92
CA ASP A 32 0.02 -9.17 6.81
C ASP A 32 -1.21 -9.96 7.27
N LYS A 33 -1.13 -10.62 8.43
CA LYS A 33 -2.29 -11.30 9.05
C LYS A 33 -3.43 -10.30 9.29
N LYS A 34 -3.11 -9.12 9.80
CA LYS A 34 -4.12 -8.08 10.03
C LYS A 34 -4.77 -7.56 8.75
N VAL A 35 -4.00 -7.41 7.66
CA VAL A 35 -4.54 -7.06 6.33
C VAL A 35 -5.55 -8.12 5.88
N LEU A 36 -5.24 -9.41 6.04
CA LEU A 36 -6.16 -10.50 5.68
C LEU A 36 -7.42 -10.52 6.56
N GLU A 37 -7.31 -10.18 7.85
CA GLU A 37 -8.47 -10.06 8.74
C GLU A 37 -9.39 -8.90 8.34
N LEU A 38 -8.83 -7.76 7.93
CA LEU A 38 -9.60 -6.56 7.61
C LEU A 38 -10.17 -6.55 6.19
N PHE A 39 -9.45 -7.15 5.23
CA PHE A 39 -9.71 -6.98 3.79
C PHE A 39 -9.58 -8.29 3.00
N GLY A 40 -9.47 -9.45 3.65
CA GLY A 40 -9.22 -10.74 3.00
C GLY A 40 -10.38 -11.33 2.20
N ASP A 41 -11.55 -10.67 2.20
CA ASP A 41 -12.66 -10.98 1.31
C ASP A 41 -12.38 -10.49 -0.13
N ASP A 42 -11.53 -9.48 -0.29
CA ASP A 42 -10.98 -9.11 -1.59
C ASP A 42 -9.92 -10.16 -1.99
N THR A 43 -10.29 -10.99 -2.95
CA THR A 43 -9.45 -12.09 -3.44
C THR A 43 -8.13 -11.61 -4.01
N SER A 44 -8.06 -10.39 -4.55
CA SER A 44 -6.82 -9.80 -5.06
C SER A 44 -5.85 -9.45 -3.94
N ILE A 45 -6.35 -8.87 -2.84
CA ILE A 45 -5.59 -8.55 -1.63
C ILE A 45 -5.07 -9.84 -1.00
N ARG A 46 -5.95 -10.83 -0.78
CA ARG A 46 -5.57 -12.12 -0.20
C ARG A 46 -4.46 -12.78 -0.99
N ARG A 47 -4.67 -12.95 -2.30
CA ARG A 47 -3.71 -13.60 -3.20
C ARG A 47 -2.37 -12.85 -3.22
N TRP A 48 -2.40 -11.52 -3.18
CA TRP A 48 -1.17 -10.72 -3.15
C TRP A 48 -0.35 -10.96 -1.88
N ILE A 49 -0.97 -10.91 -0.68
CA ILE A 49 -0.25 -11.15 0.58
C ILE A 49 0.37 -12.55 0.59
N GLU A 50 -0.39 -13.58 0.21
CA GLU A 50 0.10 -14.97 0.20
C GLU A 50 1.30 -15.15 -0.75
N LEU A 51 1.24 -14.55 -1.94
CA LEU A 51 2.34 -14.57 -2.89
C LEU A 51 3.55 -13.76 -2.39
N ALA A 52 3.31 -12.57 -1.84
CA ALA A 52 4.36 -11.69 -1.36
C ALA A 52 5.14 -12.32 -0.20
N GLN A 53 4.47 -13.03 0.71
CA GLN A 53 5.14 -13.80 1.77
C GLN A 53 5.98 -14.95 1.21
N LYS A 54 5.48 -15.66 0.20
CA LYS A 54 6.15 -16.85 -0.36
C LYS A 54 7.31 -16.51 -1.30
N LYS A 55 7.23 -15.38 -2.00
CA LYS A 55 8.08 -15.09 -3.16
C LYS A 55 9.02 -13.91 -2.98
N ILE A 56 8.76 -13.00 -2.05
CA ILE A 56 9.52 -11.74 -1.93
C ILE A 56 10.41 -11.80 -0.68
N PRO A 57 11.74 -11.92 -0.83
CA PRO A 57 12.66 -11.74 0.29
C PRO A 57 12.71 -10.28 0.73
N PHE A 58 12.94 -10.03 2.01
CA PHE A 58 13.13 -8.68 2.53
C PHE A 58 14.52 -8.13 2.18
N GLN A 59 14.62 -6.80 2.03
CA GLN A 59 15.86 -6.07 1.79
C GLN A 59 15.95 -4.89 2.76
N GLY A 60 16.99 -4.85 3.60
CA GLY A 60 17.09 -3.84 4.66
C GLY A 60 16.01 -4.04 5.73
N LEU A 61 15.34 -2.96 6.15
CA LEU A 61 14.18 -3.07 7.05
C LEU A 61 13.08 -3.88 6.37
N PRO A 62 12.49 -4.88 7.04
CA PRO A 62 11.34 -5.61 6.51
C PRO A 62 10.21 -4.65 6.17
N ALA A 63 9.70 -4.77 4.94
CA ALA A 63 8.69 -3.89 4.38
C ALA A 63 7.69 -4.66 3.52
N ARG A 64 6.49 -4.12 3.41
CA ARG A 64 5.42 -4.67 2.57
C ARG A 64 4.79 -3.56 1.74
N ILE A 65 4.50 -3.89 0.49
CA ILE A 65 3.65 -3.08 -0.38
C ILE A 65 2.29 -3.76 -0.52
N MET A 66 1.21 -2.98 -0.49
CA MET A 66 -0.16 -3.44 -0.74
C MET A 66 -0.95 -2.27 -1.31
N TRP A 67 -1.62 -2.46 -2.43
CA TRP A 67 -2.42 -1.40 -3.03
C TRP A 67 -3.77 -1.25 -2.33
N LEU A 68 -3.80 -0.41 -1.29
CA LEU A 68 -5.02 -0.02 -0.58
C LEU A 68 -5.58 1.29 -1.13
N GLY A 69 -6.91 1.39 -1.15
CA GLY A 69 -7.71 2.49 -1.65
C GLY A 69 -8.10 3.53 -0.61
N TYR A 70 -8.94 4.47 -1.02
CA TYR A 70 -9.56 5.41 -0.09
C TYR A 70 -10.39 4.66 0.97
N GLY A 71 -10.30 5.04 2.25
CA GLY A 71 -10.95 4.33 3.36
C GLY A 71 -10.26 3.04 3.83
N GLU A 72 -9.50 2.37 2.95
CA GLU A 72 -8.70 1.19 3.35
C GLU A 72 -7.38 1.63 4.02
N ARG A 73 -6.76 2.71 3.51
CA ARG A 73 -5.47 3.23 4.00
C ARG A 73 -5.53 3.79 5.43
N ASP A 74 -6.53 4.61 5.74
CA ASP A 74 -6.72 5.20 7.08
C ASP A 74 -7.13 4.14 8.09
N LYS A 75 -8.07 3.25 7.73
CA LYS A 75 -8.48 2.12 8.58
C LYS A 75 -7.28 1.25 8.95
N PHE A 76 -6.43 0.91 7.98
CA PHE A 76 -5.23 0.11 8.25
C PHE A 76 -4.16 0.90 9.01
N GLY A 77 -3.95 2.18 8.69
CA GLY A 77 -3.02 3.04 9.42
C GLY A 77 -3.35 3.16 10.91
N LEU A 78 -4.63 3.31 11.25
CA LEU A 78 -5.09 3.32 12.64
C LEU A 78 -4.86 1.98 13.34
N GLU A 79 -5.10 0.87 12.64
CA GLU A 79 -4.87 -0.47 13.19
C GLU A 79 -3.39 -0.76 13.41
N ILE A 80 -2.50 -0.36 12.49
CA ILE A 80 -1.05 -0.41 12.69
C ILE A 80 -0.69 0.32 13.99
N ASN A 81 -1.17 1.56 14.15
CA ASN A 81 -0.87 2.37 15.32
C ASN A 81 -1.40 1.76 16.62
N ARG A 82 -2.60 1.15 16.58
CA ARG A 82 -3.18 0.40 17.70
C ARG A 82 -2.28 -0.79 18.09
N MET A 83 -1.83 -1.57 17.11
CA MET A 83 -0.97 -2.74 17.33
C MET A 83 0.40 -2.34 17.90
N VAL A 84 0.98 -1.22 17.47
CA VAL A 84 2.20 -0.65 18.08
C VAL A 84 1.94 -0.26 19.54
N ARG A 85 0.86 0.47 19.82
CA ARG A 85 0.49 0.90 21.18
C ARG A 85 0.27 -0.27 22.14
N GLU A 86 -0.26 -1.38 21.65
CA GLU A 86 -0.51 -2.60 22.43
C GLU A 86 0.71 -3.55 22.49
N ASN A 87 1.86 -3.14 21.96
CA ASN A 87 3.09 -3.95 21.89
C ASN A 87 2.91 -5.28 21.11
N LEU A 88 1.94 -5.35 20.21
CA LEU A 88 1.79 -6.45 19.25
C LEU A 88 2.79 -6.35 18.09
N ILE A 89 3.35 -5.16 17.90
CA ILE A 89 4.44 -4.83 16.98
C ILE A 89 5.61 -4.31 17.83
N LYS A 90 6.83 -4.76 17.54
CA LYS A 90 8.00 -4.54 18.43
C LYS A 90 8.51 -3.10 18.43
N ALA A 91 8.26 -2.33 17.37
CA ALA A 91 8.67 -0.92 17.27
C ALA A 91 7.71 -0.15 16.34
N PRO A 92 7.82 1.19 16.24
CA PRO A 92 6.99 1.95 15.31
C PRO A 92 7.13 1.50 13.85
N ILE A 93 6.07 1.68 13.08
CA ILE A 93 6.00 1.37 11.67
C ILE A 93 5.98 2.67 10.88
N VAL A 94 6.86 2.81 9.89
CA VAL A 94 6.75 3.91 8.93
C VAL A 94 5.77 3.52 7.85
N VAL A 95 4.82 4.40 7.56
CA VAL A 95 3.83 4.25 6.50
C VAL A 95 4.13 5.29 5.42
N GLY A 96 4.11 4.85 4.17
CA GLY A 96 4.41 5.72 3.03
C GLY A 96 3.90 5.13 1.73
N ARG A 97 4.46 5.62 0.62
CA ARG A 97 4.11 5.22 -0.74
C ARG A 97 5.17 5.70 -1.73
N ASP A 98 5.00 5.30 -2.99
CA ASP A 98 5.68 5.98 -4.09
C ASP A 98 5.10 7.39 -4.31
N HIS A 99 5.82 8.22 -5.06
CA HIS A 99 5.29 9.48 -5.62
C HIS A 99 4.31 9.22 -6.77
N LEU A 100 4.42 8.06 -7.43
CA LEU A 100 3.36 7.53 -8.29
C LEU A 100 2.18 7.15 -7.40
N ASP A 101 1.16 8.00 -7.35
CA ASP A 101 -0.09 7.71 -6.66
C ASP A 101 -1.21 8.60 -7.22
N THR A 102 -2.44 8.28 -6.86
CA THR A 102 -3.69 8.77 -7.47
C THR A 102 -3.84 10.29 -7.58
N GLY A 103 -3.13 11.07 -6.75
CA GLY A 103 -3.21 12.53 -6.73
C GLY A 103 -1.91 13.18 -6.27
N SER A 104 -0.75 12.61 -6.60
CA SER A 104 0.55 13.15 -6.17
C SER A 104 1.58 13.33 -7.28
N VAL A 105 1.15 13.28 -8.54
CA VAL A 105 2.06 13.40 -9.68
C VAL A 105 1.32 13.96 -10.88
N ALA A 106 1.97 14.88 -11.58
CA ALA A 106 1.65 15.30 -12.94
C ALA A 106 2.78 14.79 -13.85
N SER A 107 2.45 13.90 -14.79
CA SER A 107 3.41 13.31 -15.72
C SER A 107 2.69 12.92 -17.02
N PRO A 108 2.63 13.83 -18.01
CA PRO A 108 1.82 13.69 -19.24
C PRO A 108 2.16 12.48 -20.11
N TYR A 109 3.35 11.90 -19.94
CA TYR A 109 3.80 10.73 -20.68
C TYR A 109 3.74 9.44 -19.84
N ARG A 110 3.08 9.49 -18.67
CA ARG A 110 2.96 8.36 -17.75
C ARG A 110 1.66 8.44 -16.94
N GLU A 111 1.67 8.90 -15.69
CA GLU A 111 0.51 8.81 -14.79
C GLU A 111 -0.71 9.60 -15.25
N THR A 112 -0.49 10.78 -15.83
CA THR A 112 -1.55 11.69 -16.30
C THR A 112 -1.67 11.69 -17.83
N GLU A 113 -1.15 10.67 -18.51
CA GLU A 113 -1.23 10.55 -19.97
C GLU A 113 -2.68 10.32 -20.47
N ALA A 114 -3.18 11.16 -21.37
CA ALA A 114 -4.52 11.07 -21.94
C ALA A 114 -5.62 11.11 -20.85
N MET A 115 -5.63 12.16 -20.03
CA MET A 115 -6.75 12.46 -19.16
C MET A 115 -7.99 12.76 -19.99
N LEU A 116 -9.17 12.41 -19.47
CA LEU A 116 -10.44 12.53 -20.22
C LEU A 116 -10.76 13.96 -20.67
N ASP A 117 -10.30 14.94 -19.89
CA ASP A 117 -10.48 16.37 -20.11
C ASP A 117 -9.24 17.05 -20.72
N GLY A 118 -8.21 16.29 -21.09
CA GLY A 118 -6.94 16.82 -21.62
C GLY A 118 -6.08 17.57 -20.59
N SER A 119 -6.32 17.35 -19.29
CA SER A 119 -5.61 18.01 -18.18
C SER A 119 -4.20 17.46 -17.90
N ASP A 120 -3.61 16.71 -18.82
CA ASP A 120 -2.39 15.90 -18.63
C ASP A 120 -1.23 16.65 -17.94
N ALA A 121 -1.04 17.93 -18.26
CA ALA A 121 0.09 18.75 -17.81
C ALA A 121 -0.21 19.70 -16.63
N ILE A 122 -1.38 19.60 -16.00
CA ILE A 122 -1.71 20.41 -14.81
C ILE A 122 -0.99 19.86 -13.58
N ALA A 123 -0.22 20.69 -12.88
CA ALA A 123 0.60 20.34 -11.71
C ALA A 123 0.19 21.12 -10.46
#